data_AF-A0A952D0G4-F1
#
_entry.id   AF-A0A952D0G4-F1
#
_cell.length_a   1.000
_cell.length_b   1.000
_cell.length_c   1.000
_cell.angle_alpha   90.00
_cell.angle_beta   90.00
_cell.angle_gamma   90.00
#
_symmetry.space_group_name_H-M   'P 1'
#
loop_
_entity.id
_entity.type
_entity.pdbx_description
1 polymer ?
#
loop_
_entity_poly.entity_id
_entity_poly.type
_entity_poly.pdbx_seq_one_letter_code
_entity_poly.pdbx_strand_id
1 'polypeptide(L)'
;MARSVKKGPFVDAHLMHKVDVALATKDKKPIRTWSRRSTVVPEFIGLTIAVHNGKQHVPVFINENMVGHKLGEFAITRTFKGHAADKKSPVRR
;
A
#
# COMPACT_ATOMS: atom_id res chain seq x y z
N MET A 1 -15.70 -1.79 -1.99
CA MET A 1 -16.45 -1.97 -3.25
C MET A 1 -15.48 -2.15 -4.40
N ALA A 2 -15.59 -3.27 -5.10
CA ALA A 2 -14.76 -3.57 -6.27
C ALA A 2 -15.26 -2.80 -7.50
N ARG A 3 -14.34 -2.48 -8.42
CA ARG A 3 -14.70 -1.87 -9.72
C ARG A 3 -15.30 -2.96 -10.62
N SER A 4 -16.18 -2.60 -11.54
CA SER A 4 -16.72 -3.56 -12.51
C SER A 4 -15.61 -4.19 -13.34
N VAL A 5 -15.66 -5.51 -13.51
CA VAL A 5 -14.65 -6.32 -14.24
C VAL A 5 -14.46 -5.83 -15.68
N LYS A 6 -15.55 -5.42 -16.36
CA LYS A 6 -15.51 -4.91 -17.74
C LYS A 6 -14.63 -3.65 -17.91
N LYS A 7 -14.37 -2.90 -16.85
CA LYS A 7 -13.61 -1.63 -16.90
C LYS A 7 -12.12 -1.79 -16.57
N GLY A 8 -11.69 -3.00 -16.20
CA GLY A 8 -10.32 -3.27 -15.78
C GLY A 8 -9.94 -2.70 -14.40
N PRO A 9 -8.74 -3.07 -13.89
CA PRO A 9 -8.22 -2.55 -12.64
C PRO A 9 -7.95 -1.05 -12.76
N PHE A 10 -8.15 -0.33 -11.65
CA PHE A 10 -7.81 1.10 -11.61
C PHE A 10 -6.40 1.28 -11.06
N VAL A 11 -5.56 1.99 -11.81
CA VAL A 11 -4.27 2.47 -11.35
C VAL A 11 -4.16 3.96 -11.66
N ASP A 12 -3.46 4.69 -10.80
CA ASP A 12 -3.30 6.13 -11.00
C ASP A 12 -2.15 6.36 -11.99
N ALA A 13 -2.33 7.28 -12.95
CA ALA A 13 -1.39 7.50 -14.04
C ALA A 13 0.00 7.90 -13.53
N HIS A 14 0.06 8.73 -12.48
CA HIS A 14 1.33 9.14 -11.86
C HIS A 14 2.05 7.99 -11.16
N LEU A 15 1.31 6.97 -10.69
CA LEU A 15 1.90 5.81 -10.04
C LEU A 15 2.45 4.84 -11.09
N MET A 16 1.69 4.60 -12.17
CA MET A 16 2.15 3.79 -13.30
C MET A 16 3.44 4.35 -13.88
N HIS A 17 3.48 5.65 -14.20
CA HIS A 17 4.68 6.27 -14.75
C HIS A 17 5.90 6.12 -13.84
N LYS A 18 5.73 6.19 -12.51
CA LYS A 18 6.85 5.98 -11.56
C LYS A 18 7.33 4.52 -11.56
N VAL A 19 6.41 3.57 -11.71
CA VAL A 19 6.72 2.15 -11.81
C VAL A 19 7.43 1.85 -13.11
N ASP A 20 6.96 2.37 -14.24
CA ASP A 20 7.57 2.19 -15.56
C ASP A 20 9.02 2.70 -15.56
N VAL A 21 9.25 3.88 -14.99
CA VAL A 21 10.61 4.44 -14.83
C VAL A 21 11.46 3.54 -13.94
N ALA A 22 10.94 3.07 -12.80
CA ALA A 22 11.69 2.21 -11.88
C ALA A 22 12.04 0.85 -12.49
N LEU A 23 11.15 0.29 -13.31
CA LEU A 23 11.40 -0.93 -14.09
C LEU A 23 12.49 -0.71 -15.15
N ALA A 24 12.45 0.43 -15.85
CA ALA A 24 13.44 0.79 -16.85
C ALA A 24 14.85 1.01 -16.25
N THR A 25 14.97 1.73 -15.12
CA THR A 25 16.26 1.93 -14.45
C THR A 25 16.69 0.77 -13.55
N LYS A 26 15.81 -0.21 -13.30
CA LYS A 26 16.00 -1.30 -12.31
C LYS A 26 16.30 -0.76 -10.90
N ASP A 27 15.82 0.43 -10.59
CA ASP A 27 16.01 1.07 -9.30
C ASP A 27 15.07 0.47 -8.25
N LYS A 28 15.63 -0.19 -7.23
CA LYS A 28 14.86 -0.78 -6.12
C LYS A 28 14.47 0.22 -5.03
N LYS A 29 14.47 1.51 -5.35
CA LYS A 29 14.16 2.58 -4.38
C LYS A 29 12.66 2.55 -4.02
N PRO A 30 12.29 2.76 -2.74
CA PRO A 30 10.87 2.79 -2.36
C PRO A 30 10.09 3.90 -3.08
N ILE A 31 9.04 3.53 -3.81
CA ILE A 31 8.19 4.46 -4.56
C ILE A 31 7.12 5.03 -3.62
N ARG A 32 7.14 6.34 -3.37
CA ARG A 32 6.14 7.01 -2.51
C ARG A 32 4.83 7.25 -3.26
N THR A 33 3.72 6.85 -2.64
CA THR A 33 2.37 7.03 -3.19
C THR A 33 1.36 7.49 -2.14
N TRP A 34 0.48 8.39 -2.56
CA TRP A 34 -0.75 8.75 -1.85
C TRP A 34 -1.97 8.01 -2.39
N SER A 35 -1.84 7.37 -3.56
CA SER A 35 -2.96 6.64 -4.18
C SER A 35 -3.17 5.29 -3.50
N ARG A 36 -3.99 5.29 -2.45
CA ARG A 36 -4.46 4.07 -1.76
C ARG A 36 -5.51 3.29 -2.55
N ARG A 37 -6.11 3.92 -3.56
CA ARG A 37 -7.20 3.37 -4.38
C ARG A 37 -6.72 2.47 -5.52
N SER A 38 -5.45 2.59 -5.88
CA SER A 38 -4.82 1.84 -6.96
C SER A 38 -4.76 0.35 -6.64
N THR A 39 -5.12 -0.45 -7.62
CA THR A 39 -5.02 -1.91 -7.58
C THR A 39 -3.58 -2.31 -7.89
N VAL A 40 -3.08 -3.33 -7.18
CA VAL A 40 -1.79 -3.95 -7.46
C VAL A 40 -1.89 -4.71 -8.78
N VAL A 41 -1.15 -4.24 -9.78
CA VAL A 41 -0.98 -4.92 -11.07
C VAL A 41 0.28 -5.78 -11.06
N PRO A 42 0.39 -6.79 -11.93
CA PRO A 42 1.55 -7.70 -11.96
C PRO A 42 2.90 -6.99 -12.11
N GLU A 43 2.94 -5.85 -12.81
CA GLU A 43 4.16 -5.04 -12.99
C GLU A 43 4.75 -4.50 -11.67
N PHE A 44 3.98 -4.53 -10.58
CA PHE A 44 4.42 -4.00 -9.28
C PHE A 44 5.20 -5.05 -8.48
N ILE A 45 5.21 -6.31 -8.91
CA ILE A 45 5.87 -7.42 -8.21
C ILE A 45 7.36 -7.13 -8.08
N GLY A 46 7.90 -7.29 -6.86
CA GLY A 46 9.31 -7.05 -6.57
C GLY A 46 9.68 -5.58 -6.34
N LEU A 47 8.72 -4.66 -6.40
CA LEU A 47 8.91 -3.26 -6.03
C LEU A 47 8.45 -3.01 -4.58
N THR A 48 9.11 -2.06 -3.92
CA THR A 48 8.70 -1.54 -2.62
C THR A 48 7.90 -0.26 -2.83
N ILE A 49 6.63 -0.28 -2.43
CA ILE A 49 5.74 0.87 -2.53
C ILE A 49 5.48 1.42 -1.13
N ALA A 50 5.85 2.67 -0.91
CA ALA A 50 5.61 3.38 0.34
C ALA A 50 4.22 4.04 0.30
N VAL A 51 3.23 3.39 0.92
CA VAL A 51 1.81 3.79 0.89
C VAL A 51 1.50 4.72 2.05
N HIS A 52 0.92 5.88 1.76
CA HIS A 52 0.48 6.82 2.79
C HIS A 52 -0.69 6.27 3.62
N ASN A 53 -0.59 6.31 4.95
CA ASN A 53 -1.65 5.84 5.86
C ASN A 53 -2.42 6.96 6.59
N GLY A 54 -2.16 8.23 6.25
CA GLY A 54 -2.74 9.40 6.91
C GLY A 54 -1.75 10.15 7.82
N LYS A 55 -0.65 9.51 8.21
CA LYS A 55 0.43 10.12 9.01
C LYS A 55 1.80 9.94 8.38
N GLN A 56 2.10 8.72 7.91
CA GLN A 56 3.40 8.35 7.38
C GLN A 56 3.24 7.46 6.14
N HIS A 57 4.34 7.27 5.42
CA HIS A 57 4.39 6.33 4.30
C HIS A 57 4.93 4.99 4.83
N VAL A 58 4.09 3.96 4.77
CA VAL A 58 4.45 2.61 5.19
C VAL A 58 5.05 1.88 4.00
N PRO A 59 6.32 1.42 4.05
CA PRO A 59 6.91 0.65 2.97
C PRO A 59 6.27 -0.75 2.92
N VAL A 60 5.70 -1.09 1.77
CA VAL A 60 5.11 -2.40 1.49
C VAL A 60 5.88 -3.03 0.33
N PHE A 61 6.47 -4.19 0.55
CA PHE A 61 7.07 -4.99 -0.50
C PHE A 61 5.99 -5.85 -1.17
N ILE A 62 5.87 -5.77 -2.49
CA ILE A 62 4.78 -6.39 -3.25
C ILE A 62 5.14 -7.81 -3.70
N ASN A 63 4.33 -8.78 -3.28
CA ASN A 63 4.39 -10.19 -3.70
C ASN A 63 3.27 -10.53 -4.70
N GLU A 64 3.40 -11.66 -5.41
CA GLU A 64 2.39 -12.17 -6.35
C GLU A 64 0.99 -12.33 -5.74
N ASN A 65 0.93 -12.83 -4.49
CA ASN A 65 -0.34 -13.02 -3.78
C ASN A 65 -1.10 -11.71 -3.49
N MET A 66 -0.46 -10.55 -3.68
CA MET A 66 -1.08 -9.23 -3.47
C MET A 66 -1.75 -8.69 -4.75
N VAL A 67 -1.57 -9.32 -5.90
CA VAL A 67 -2.17 -8.89 -7.17
C VAL A 67 -3.70 -8.90 -7.06
N GLY A 68 -4.33 -7.84 -7.55
CA GLY A 68 -5.79 -7.66 -7.49
C GLY A 68 -6.30 -6.96 -6.22
N HIS A 69 -5.50 -6.91 -5.15
CA HIS A 69 -5.81 -6.11 -3.95
C HIS A 69 -5.52 -4.63 -4.15
N LYS A 70 -6.07 -3.77 -3.29
CA LYS A 70 -5.75 -2.34 -3.28
C LYS A 70 -4.57 -2.05 -2.37
N LEU A 71 -3.72 -1.10 -2.77
CA LEU A 71 -2.58 -0.65 -1.96
C LEU A 71 -2.99 -0.19 -0.56
N GLY A 72 -4.19 0.38 -0.41
CA GLY A 72 -4.71 0.81 0.88
C GLY A 72 -4.95 -0.31 1.89
N GLU A 73 -5.13 -1.56 1.44
CA GLU A 73 -5.37 -2.71 2.32
C GLU A 73 -4.14 -3.07 3.14
N PHE A 74 -2.94 -2.79 2.60
CA PHE A 74 -1.67 -3.09 3.25
C PHE A 74 -1.19 -1.97 4.19
N ALA A 75 -1.92 -0.86 4.27
CA ALA A 75 -1.57 0.29 5.11
C ALA A 75 -2.73 0.65 6.06
N ILE A 76 -2.60 0.21 7.32
CA ILE A 76 -3.58 0.47 8.39
C ILE A 76 -3.63 1.97 8.71
N THR A 77 -4.84 2.52 8.76
CA THR A 77 -5.09 3.96 8.99
C THR A 77 -5.39 4.32 10.44
N ARG A 78 -5.85 3.37 11.25
CA ARG A 78 -6.17 3.58 12.67
C ARG A 78 -5.51 2.49 13.51
N THR A 79 -4.83 2.88 14.58
CA THR A 79 -4.32 1.92 15.57
C THR A 79 -5.43 1.62 16.57
N PHE A 80 -6.11 0.49 16.41
CA PHE A 80 -7.06 0.00 17.41
C PHE A 80 -6.27 -0.54 18.61
N LYS A 81 -6.48 0.03 19.80
CA LYS A 81 -5.75 -0.33 21.04
C LYS A 81 -6.54 -1.29 21.95
N GLY A 82 -7.55 -1.99 21.41
CA GLY A 82 -8.47 -2.82 22.17
C GLY A 82 -9.61 -2.03 22.83
N HIS A 83 -10.60 -2.76 23.35
CA HIS A 83 -11.64 -2.19 24.20
C HIS A 83 -11.05 -1.85 25.57
N ALA A 84 -11.43 -0.71 26.14
CA ALA A 84 -10.80 -0.12 27.33
C ALA A 84 -11.03 -0.87 28.65
N ALA A 85 -11.65 -2.06 28.62
CA ALA A 85 -12.07 -2.78 29.83
C ALA A 85 -10.89 -3.34 30.65
N ASP A 86 -9.74 -3.64 30.04
CA ASP A 86 -8.62 -4.31 30.71
C ASP A 86 -7.27 -3.59 30.51
N LYS A 87 -7.24 -2.27 30.67
CA LYS A 87 -5.96 -1.55 30.75
C LYS A 87 -5.46 -1.49 32.19
N LYS A 88 -4.82 -2.58 32.62
CA LYS A 88 -3.78 -2.49 33.67
C LYS A 88 -2.69 -1.58 33.11
N SER A 89 -2.62 -0.36 33.62
CA SER A 89 -1.63 0.65 33.23
C SER A 89 -0.21 0.07 33.26
N PRO A 90 0.65 0.34 32.26
CA PRO A 90 2.03 -0.11 32.32
C PRO A 90 2.69 0.62 33.48
N VAL A 91 3.09 -0.13 34.51
CA VAL A 91 3.98 0.34 35.56
C VAL A 91 5.27 0.77 34.86
N ARG A 92 5.50 2.08 34.73
CA ARG A 92 6.80 2.61 34.35
C ARG A 92 7.73 2.41 35.55
N ARG A 93 8.75 1.57 35.38
CA ARG A 93 9.97 1.63 36.18
C ARG A 93 10.81 2.82 35.73
#